data_AF-A0A1S3XR00-F1
#
_entry.id   AF-A0A1S3XR00-F1
#
_cell.length_a   1.000
_cell.length_b   1.000
_cell.length_c   1.000
_cell.angle_alpha   90.00
_cell.angle_beta   90.00
_cell.angle_gamma   90.00
#
_symmetry.space_group_name_H-M   'P 1'
#
loop_
_entity.id
_entity.type
_entity.pdbx_description
1 polymer ?
#
loop_
_entity_poly.entity_id
_entity_poly.type
_entity_poly.pdbx_seq_one_letter_code
_entity_poly.pdbx_strand_id
1 'polypeptide(L)'
;MAACNSEKSDKVNFETEIHWELPETVIGKEGLRKKILQKGNSWKTPLPGDEIQVHYSVKIEDGEILDSSHDKGKPFEFKLGQGEVIKGWDEGIATMKKSERAIFTIPPNLAYGETGSPPLIPPNSTLVFDIELVSWNSVRDITGDGGILKKIIKEGEGWATPKDVDEVLVKYIASSADGKTLSSSDDGVEFSLLDGYLYPAMTKSVKTMRKGEIAELTVKPAYYFDGVENGIQPNLNLTIHLELISWKIVVDVTGDKKVLKKLIKAGEGYDRPNEGSLVKVVYIGKLQDGTVFERKGLSDEDPFEYVCLEGQFNEGLDRAIMTMRKGEEAIVTISSDYFHDCQVKDVLATADLVLYEIKLVDFNKEKPFWKMDTKEKVEACDKIKKDGNVLFKEGKFQCASRKYEKALKFIQFDHSFNSDEKCQSNTLRLSCYLNNAACKLKIGEHQEASKLCSKVIEYDPCNVKALFRRAQAYLRINELEKAEIDITKALEVDPNNSRDVKLMYKELKNKQKQYTQHEVEIFSTMLSRLA
;
A
#
# COMPACT_ATOMS: atom_id res chain seq x y z
N MET A 1 -43.06 14.49 -77.35
CA MET A 1 -43.20 15.97 -77.33
C MET A 1 -42.01 16.54 -76.57
N ALA A 2 -41.27 17.47 -77.20
CA ALA A 2 -40.17 18.35 -76.68
C ALA A 2 -38.95 17.64 -76.04
N ALA A 3 -37.73 17.69 -76.59
CA ALA A 3 -36.73 18.79 -76.68
C ALA A 3 -36.35 19.34 -75.27
N CYS A 4 -35.10 19.56 -74.85
CA CYS A 4 -33.86 19.93 -75.54
C CYS A 4 -32.63 19.85 -74.58
N ASN A 5 -31.43 19.69 -75.16
CA ASN A 5 -30.06 20.15 -74.75
C ASN A 5 -29.46 19.73 -73.39
N SER A 6 -28.37 18.95 -73.34
CA SER A 6 -26.94 19.21 -73.66
C SER A 6 -26.23 20.13 -72.67
N GLU A 7 -25.29 19.60 -71.89
CA GLU A 7 -24.07 20.34 -71.52
C GLU A 7 -22.96 19.43 -70.99
N LYS A 8 -21.73 19.90 -71.19
CA LYS A 8 -20.47 19.19 -71.27
C LYS A 8 -19.92 18.77 -69.90
N SER A 9 -19.27 17.62 -69.85
CA SER A 9 -18.43 17.20 -68.72
C SER A 9 -17.05 17.85 -68.82
N ASP A 10 -16.83 18.92 -68.08
CA ASP A 10 -15.49 19.46 -67.84
C ASP A 10 -14.78 18.61 -66.79
N LYS A 11 -13.66 18.00 -67.19
CA LYS A 11 -12.71 17.36 -66.28
C LYS A 11 -12.03 18.45 -65.44
N VAL A 12 -12.24 18.43 -64.13
CA VAL A 12 -11.45 19.23 -63.19
C VAL A 12 -10.31 18.34 -62.66
N ASN A 13 -9.09 18.67 -63.08
CA ASN A 13 -7.84 18.20 -62.46
C ASN A 13 -7.76 18.75 -61.03
N PHE A 14 -7.79 17.87 -60.03
CA PHE A 14 -7.43 18.20 -58.64
C PHE A 14 -6.04 17.66 -58.35
N GLU A 15 -5.01 18.38 -58.82
CA GLU A 15 -3.66 18.32 -58.25
C GLU A 15 -3.20 19.75 -58.03
N THR A 16 -3.52 20.28 -56.86
CA THR A 16 -2.85 21.44 -56.29
C THR A 16 -2.26 21.00 -54.96
N GLU A 17 -0.94 20.84 -54.94
CA GLU A 17 -0.13 20.68 -53.74
C GLU A 17 -0.36 21.89 -52.82
N ILE A 18 -1.03 21.67 -51.70
CA ILE A 18 -1.13 22.66 -50.62
C ILE A 18 0.14 22.54 -49.79
N HIS A 19 1.14 23.38 -50.08
CA HIS A 19 2.27 23.61 -49.19
C HIS A 19 1.76 24.36 -47.94
N TRP A 20 1.46 23.61 -46.87
CA TRP A 20 1.16 24.20 -45.57
C TRP A 20 2.45 24.59 -44.87
N GLU A 21 2.97 25.79 -45.13
CA GLU A 21 4.06 26.34 -44.32
C GLU A 21 3.57 26.50 -42.87
N LEU A 22 4.14 25.71 -41.96
CA LEU A 22 3.87 25.86 -40.54
C LEU A 22 4.49 27.18 -40.04
N PRO A 23 3.74 27.97 -39.25
CA PRO A 23 4.23 29.26 -38.78
C PRO A 23 5.46 29.09 -37.88
N GLU A 24 6.40 30.03 -37.99
CA GLU A 24 7.54 30.13 -37.10
C GLU A 24 7.04 30.45 -35.67
N THR A 25 7.64 29.81 -34.69
CA THR A 25 7.29 29.94 -33.26
C THR A 25 8.48 30.45 -32.48
N VAL A 26 8.24 31.28 -31.47
CA VAL A 26 9.28 31.74 -30.53
C VAL A 26 9.30 30.80 -29.32
N ILE A 27 10.48 30.30 -28.98
CA ILE A 27 10.74 29.48 -27.81
C ILE A 27 11.39 30.36 -26.74
N GLY A 28 10.90 30.26 -25.50
CA GLY A 28 11.43 31.04 -24.39
C GLY A 28 11.18 32.55 -24.55
N LYS A 29 12.03 33.35 -23.89
CA LYS A 29 11.96 34.83 -23.90
C LYS A 29 13.16 35.48 -24.59
N GLU A 30 14.16 34.69 -24.93
CA GLU A 30 15.47 35.13 -25.37
C GLU A 30 15.63 35.14 -26.89
N GLY A 31 14.53 35.00 -27.64
CA GLY A 31 14.49 35.20 -29.08
C GLY A 31 14.80 33.97 -29.94
N LEU A 32 14.90 32.77 -29.34
CA LEU A 32 15.00 31.51 -30.07
C LEU A 32 13.76 31.30 -30.93
N ARG A 33 13.93 31.07 -32.24
CA ARG A 33 12.82 30.80 -33.15
C ARG A 33 12.92 29.40 -33.74
N LYS A 34 11.76 28.78 -33.99
CA LYS A 34 11.61 27.43 -34.53
C LYS A 34 10.58 27.41 -35.65
N LYS A 35 10.98 26.91 -36.82
CA LYS A 35 10.10 26.60 -37.95
C LYS A 35 10.12 25.09 -38.21
N ILE A 36 8.99 24.42 -38.04
CA ILE A 36 8.88 22.98 -38.29
C ILE A 36 8.84 22.73 -39.80
N LEU A 37 9.76 21.93 -40.31
CA LEU A 37 9.78 21.46 -41.69
C LEU A 37 9.06 20.12 -41.85
N GLN A 38 9.23 19.23 -40.88
CA GLN A 38 8.60 17.92 -40.83
C GLN A 38 8.08 17.67 -39.43
N LYS A 39 6.79 17.33 -39.30
CA LYS A 39 6.20 16.98 -38.01
C LYS A 39 6.73 15.63 -37.53
N GLY A 40 7.05 15.53 -36.25
CA GLY A 40 7.39 14.27 -35.63
C GLY A 40 6.22 13.27 -35.59
N ASN A 41 6.55 12.00 -35.41
CA ASN A 41 5.62 10.86 -35.41
C ASN A 41 5.09 10.47 -34.01
N SER A 42 5.42 11.26 -32.97
CA SER A 42 5.03 10.98 -31.59
C SER A 42 4.62 12.24 -30.84
N TRP A 43 3.92 12.08 -29.72
CA TRP A 43 3.52 13.19 -28.84
C TRP A 43 4.56 13.50 -27.75
N LYS A 44 5.54 12.60 -27.55
CA LYS A 44 6.58 12.77 -26.53
C LYS A 44 7.66 13.71 -27.04
N THR A 45 8.28 14.44 -26.11
CA THR A 45 9.50 15.22 -26.31
C THR A 45 10.56 14.74 -25.32
N PRO A 46 11.86 14.92 -25.61
CA PRO A 46 12.92 14.54 -24.67
C PRO A 46 12.93 15.44 -23.43
N LEU A 47 13.45 14.91 -22.32
CA LEU A 47 13.62 15.60 -21.05
C LEU A 47 15.10 15.81 -20.70
N PRO A 48 15.44 16.77 -19.82
CA PRO A 48 16.81 16.93 -19.35
C PRO A 48 17.40 15.61 -18.82
N GLY A 49 18.62 15.31 -19.25
CA GLY A 49 19.33 14.05 -18.98
C GLY A 49 19.19 13.00 -20.09
N ASP A 50 18.20 13.10 -20.98
CA ASP A 50 18.02 12.16 -22.09
C ASP A 50 19.21 12.22 -23.06
N GLU A 51 19.59 11.06 -23.57
CA GLU A 51 20.63 10.94 -24.60
C GLU A 51 19.99 11.11 -25.98
N ILE A 52 20.30 12.22 -26.63
CA ILE A 52 19.70 12.66 -27.89
C ILE A 52 20.57 12.20 -29.06
N GLN A 53 19.95 11.81 -30.17
CA GLN A 53 20.59 11.64 -31.47
C GLN A 53 19.94 12.59 -32.49
N VAL A 54 20.74 13.48 -33.07
CA VAL A 54 20.28 14.41 -34.12
C VAL A 54 21.13 14.36 -35.37
N HIS A 55 20.48 14.57 -36.52
CA HIS A 55 21.17 15.10 -37.69
C HIS A 55 21.07 16.63 -37.69
N TYR A 56 22.13 17.31 -38.12
CA TYR A 56 22.13 18.78 -38.20
C TYR A 56 22.94 19.30 -39.37
N SER A 57 22.58 20.50 -39.81
CA SER A 57 23.46 21.41 -40.55
C SER A 57 23.34 22.81 -39.96
N VAL A 58 24.43 23.57 -39.99
CA VAL A 58 24.48 24.93 -39.41
C VAL A 58 25.08 25.92 -40.39
N LYS A 59 24.53 27.13 -40.39
CA LYS A 59 25.08 28.29 -41.06
C LYS A 59 24.93 29.54 -40.19
N ILE A 60 25.68 30.58 -40.51
CA ILE A 60 25.37 31.93 -40.02
C ILE A 60 24.17 32.45 -40.82
N GLU A 61 23.33 33.29 -40.21
CA GLU A 61 22.24 33.97 -40.92
C GLU A 61 22.79 34.66 -42.18
N ASP A 62 22.17 34.38 -43.34
CA ASP A 62 22.62 34.80 -44.69
C ASP A 62 24.02 34.33 -45.13
N GLY A 63 24.64 33.39 -44.42
CA GLY A 63 25.94 32.80 -44.75
C GLY A 63 25.89 31.42 -45.41
N GLU A 64 27.07 30.89 -45.73
CA GLU A 64 27.24 29.50 -46.19
C GLU A 64 27.18 28.50 -45.03
N ILE A 65 26.96 27.22 -45.36
CA ILE A 65 26.96 26.13 -44.39
C ILE A 65 28.36 25.99 -43.79
N LEU A 66 28.44 25.99 -42.46
CA LEU A 66 29.68 25.88 -41.69
C LEU A 66 30.03 24.43 -41.33
N ASP A 67 29.02 23.64 -40.95
CA ASP A 67 29.19 22.26 -40.51
C ASP A 67 27.90 21.45 -40.70
N SER A 68 28.04 20.14 -40.90
CA SER A 68 26.92 19.20 -40.94
C SER A 68 27.31 17.83 -40.40
N SER A 69 26.39 17.16 -39.69
CA SER A 69 26.59 15.77 -39.28
C SER A 69 26.43 14.77 -40.43
N HIS A 70 25.76 15.14 -41.52
CA HIS A 70 25.67 14.27 -42.70
C HIS A 70 27.05 14.07 -43.36
N ASP A 71 27.88 15.10 -43.38
CA ASP A 71 29.26 15.04 -43.89
C ASP A 71 30.15 14.08 -43.07
N LYS A 72 29.76 13.84 -41.80
CA LYS A 72 30.44 12.95 -40.87
C LYS A 72 29.87 11.52 -40.88
N GLY A 73 28.80 11.28 -41.64
CA GLY A 73 28.20 9.96 -41.85
C GLY A 73 27.48 9.34 -40.65
N LYS A 74 27.34 10.05 -39.51
CA LYS A 74 26.63 9.56 -38.33
C LYS A 74 25.90 10.69 -37.58
N PRO A 75 24.78 10.40 -36.88
CA PRO A 75 24.14 11.36 -36.00
C PRO A 75 25.09 11.88 -34.91
N PHE A 76 24.83 13.10 -34.46
CA PHE A 76 25.50 13.68 -33.30
C PHE A 76 24.74 13.31 -32.02
N GLU A 77 25.49 12.89 -30.99
CA GLU A 77 24.93 12.41 -29.73
C GLU A 77 25.35 13.31 -28.57
N PHE A 78 24.42 13.66 -27.69
CA PHE A 78 24.67 14.48 -26.51
C PHE A 78 23.58 14.28 -25.44
N LYS A 79 23.83 14.71 -24.20
CA LYS A 79 22.85 14.73 -23.11
C LYS A 79 22.14 16.07 -23.01
N LEU A 80 20.82 16.02 -23.14
CA LEU A 80 19.99 17.23 -23.13
C LEU A 80 20.03 17.95 -21.77
N GLY A 81 20.17 19.27 -21.79
CA GLY A 81 20.07 20.12 -20.60
C GLY A 81 21.25 20.00 -19.64
N GLN A 82 22.36 19.40 -20.05
CA GLN A 82 23.60 19.27 -19.27
C GLN A 82 24.69 20.26 -19.71
N GLY A 83 24.39 21.17 -20.65
CA GLY A 83 25.36 22.13 -21.18
C GLY A 83 26.46 21.51 -22.04
N GLU A 84 26.23 20.31 -22.59
CA GLU A 84 27.12 19.68 -23.58
C GLU A 84 27.03 20.37 -24.96
N VAL A 85 25.99 21.17 -25.18
CA VAL A 85 25.71 21.93 -26.40
C VAL A 85 25.35 23.39 -26.05
N ILE A 86 25.22 24.24 -27.06
CA ILE A 86 24.78 25.63 -26.87
C ILE A 86 23.37 25.69 -26.26
N LYS A 87 23.07 26.74 -25.48
CA LYS A 87 21.78 26.89 -24.76
C LYS A 87 20.57 26.79 -25.68
N GLY A 88 20.66 27.35 -26.89
CA GLY A 88 19.59 27.29 -27.87
C GLY A 88 19.27 25.87 -28.36
N TRP A 89 20.23 24.96 -28.34
CA TRP A 89 19.98 23.54 -28.60
C TRP A 89 19.26 22.87 -27.44
N ASP A 90 19.73 23.09 -26.21
CA ASP A 90 19.09 22.54 -25.01
C ASP A 90 17.62 22.98 -24.91
N GLU A 91 17.33 24.25 -25.17
CA GLU A 91 15.96 24.78 -25.18
C GLU A 91 15.16 24.31 -26.41
N GLY A 92 15.75 24.34 -27.60
CA GLY A 92 15.07 24.04 -28.85
C GLY A 92 14.70 22.57 -29.01
N ILE A 93 15.66 21.68 -28.76
CA ILE A 93 15.51 20.23 -28.96
C ILE A 93 14.54 19.64 -27.92
N ALA A 94 14.47 20.21 -26.72
CA ALA A 94 13.46 19.86 -25.71
C ALA A 94 12.01 20.03 -26.21
N THR A 95 11.78 20.82 -27.27
CA THR A 95 10.45 21.02 -27.88
C THR A 95 10.18 20.10 -29.06
N MET A 96 11.16 19.31 -29.51
CA MET A 96 11.04 18.47 -30.69
C MET A 96 10.38 17.13 -30.37
N LYS A 97 9.59 16.64 -31.31
CA LYS A 97 9.03 15.28 -31.30
C LYS A 97 9.94 14.31 -32.05
N LYS A 98 9.82 13.02 -31.76
CA LYS A 98 10.58 11.98 -32.49
C LYS A 98 10.38 12.10 -34.00
N SER A 99 11.48 12.04 -34.76
CA SER A 99 11.52 12.21 -36.23
C SER A 99 11.04 13.57 -36.74
N GLU A 100 10.98 14.59 -35.88
CA GLU A 100 10.72 15.97 -36.30
C GLU A 100 11.96 16.57 -36.93
N ARG A 101 11.80 17.36 -38.00
CA ARG A 101 12.84 18.21 -38.56
C ARG A 101 12.41 19.67 -38.48
N ALA A 102 13.26 20.52 -37.94
CA ALA A 102 12.95 21.94 -37.73
C ALA A 102 14.18 22.81 -37.95
N ILE A 103 13.93 24.02 -38.46
CA ILE A 103 14.91 25.10 -38.51
C ILE A 103 14.83 25.88 -37.21
N PHE A 104 15.97 26.04 -36.53
CA PHE A 104 16.14 26.89 -35.37
C PHE A 104 16.98 28.11 -35.73
N THR A 105 16.46 29.30 -35.48
CA THR A 105 17.21 30.55 -35.56
C THR A 105 17.60 30.96 -34.14
N ILE A 106 18.88 30.83 -33.83
CA ILE A 106 19.44 30.94 -32.49
C ILE A 106 20.22 32.24 -32.36
N PRO A 107 19.76 33.20 -31.54
CA PRO A 107 20.45 34.46 -31.34
C PRO A 107 21.75 34.27 -30.55
N PRO A 108 22.70 35.23 -30.62
CA PRO A 108 24.04 35.05 -30.06
C PRO A 108 24.08 34.73 -28.56
N ASN A 109 23.17 35.30 -27.76
CA ASN A 109 23.06 35.05 -26.32
C ASN A 109 22.71 33.58 -25.96
N LEU A 110 22.10 32.85 -26.89
CA LEU A 110 21.80 31.42 -26.78
C LEU A 110 22.79 30.54 -27.58
N ALA A 111 23.79 31.15 -28.22
CA ALA A 111 24.85 30.50 -28.98
C ALA A 111 26.23 30.79 -28.36
N TYR A 112 27.13 31.47 -29.08
CA TYR A 112 28.52 31.75 -28.68
C TYR A 112 28.78 33.20 -28.21
N GLY A 113 27.73 34.02 -28.11
CA GLY A 113 27.78 35.37 -27.56
C GLY A 113 28.77 36.32 -28.24
N GLU A 114 29.26 37.29 -27.48
CA GLU A 114 30.20 38.33 -27.94
C GLU A 114 31.57 37.79 -28.32
N THR A 115 31.94 36.60 -27.85
CA THR A 115 33.25 35.99 -28.15
C THR A 115 33.24 35.22 -29.47
N GLY A 116 32.10 34.61 -29.84
CA GLY A 116 32.03 33.70 -30.98
C GLY A 116 32.80 32.38 -30.72
N SER A 117 33.11 31.66 -31.79
CA SER A 117 33.98 30.48 -31.79
C SER A 117 34.94 30.55 -32.98
N PRO A 118 36.03 31.35 -32.86
CA PRO A 118 36.97 31.55 -33.96
C PRO A 118 37.68 30.25 -34.39
N PRO A 119 38.03 30.10 -35.69
CA PRO A 119 37.79 31.04 -36.79
C PRO A 119 36.42 30.90 -37.46
N LEU A 120 35.63 29.89 -37.09
CA LEU A 120 34.41 29.49 -37.80
C LEU A 120 33.19 30.37 -37.50
N ILE A 121 33.05 30.82 -36.24
CA ILE A 121 31.89 31.58 -35.78
C ILE A 121 32.37 32.94 -35.26
N PRO A 122 32.07 34.05 -35.96
CA PRO A 122 32.40 35.39 -35.49
C PRO A 122 31.65 35.78 -34.20
N PRO A 123 32.17 36.77 -33.45
CA PRO A 123 31.42 37.48 -32.41
C PRO A 123 29.99 37.86 -32.81
N ASN A 124 29.04 37.71 -31.90
CA ASN A 124 27.64 38.16 -32.07
C ASN A 124 26.90 37.58 -33.29
N SER A 125 27.26 36.36 -33.71
CA SER A 125 26.61 35.70 -34.85
C SER A 125 25.29 35.04 -34.47
N THR A 126 24.23 35.32 -35.23
CA THR A 126 22.99 34.52 -35.22
C THR A 126 23.23 33.25 -36.04
N LEU A 127 22.90 32.10 -35.45
CA LEU A 127 23.07 30.81 -36.10
C LEU A 127 21.73 30.25 -36.56
N VAL A 128 21.69 29.69 -37.77
CA VAL A 128 20.54 28.97 -38.30
C VAL A 128 20.90 27.49 -38.39
N PHE A 129 20.23 26.68 -37.59
CA PHE A 129 20.39 25.22 -37.57
C PHE A 129 19.19 24.55 -38.22
N ASP A 130 19.43 23.62 -39.13
CA ASP A 130 18.43 22.64 -39.58
C ASP A 130 18.69 21.33 -38.85
N ILE A 131 17.78 20.94 -37.97
CA ILE A 131 17.95 19.81 -37.05
C ILE A 131 16.85 18.78 -37.29
N GLU A 132 17.24 17.53 -37.46
CA GLU A 132 16.36 16.36 -37.45
C GLU A 132 16.59 15.56 -36.17
N LEU A 133 15.53 15.39 -35.35
CA LEU A 133 15.58 14.57 -34.14
C LEU A 133 15.35 13.10 -34.51
N VAL A 134 16.43 12.33 -34.62
CA VAL A 134 16.41 10.92 -35.01
C VAL A 134 15.75 10.07 -33.92
N SER A 135 16.31 10.13 -32.71
CA SER A 135 15.85 9.37 -31.54
C SER A 135 16.40 9.95 -30.25
N TRP A 136 15.90 9.47 -29.12
CA TRP A 136 16.56 9.63 -27.83
C TRP A 136 16.36 8.38 -26.96
N ASN A 137 17.27 8.16 -26.03
CA ASN A 137 17.10 7.21 -24.94
C ASN A 137 16.70 7.96 -23.67
N SER A 138 15.64 7.50 -23.02
CA SER A 138 15.18 8.12 -21.78
C SER A 138 16.11 7.74 -20.63
N VAL A 139 16.77 8.73 -20.03
CA VAL A 139 17.64 8.53 -18.86
C VAL A 139 17.02 9.20 -17.65
N ARG A 140 16.78 8.44 -16.58
CA ARG A 140 16.10 8.92 -15.38
C ARG A 140 16.98 8.68 -14.17
N ASP A 141 17.22 9.73 -13.40
CA ASP A 141 17.75 9.58 -12.04
C ASP A 141 16.63 9.11 -11.12
N ILE A 142 16.69 7.84 -10.70
CA ILE A 142 15.63 7.24 -9.88
C ILE A 142 15.84 7.48 -8.38
N THR A 143 17.01 8.01 -7.98
CA THR A 143 17.32 8.31 -6.58
C THR A 143 17.34 9.82 -6.29
N GLY A 144 17.49 10.66 -7.32
CA GLY A 144 17.50 12.12 -7.22
C GLY A 144 18.85 12.71 -6.80
N ASP A 145 19.83 11.86 -6.47
CA ASP A 145 21.22 12.20 -6.11
C ASP A 145 22.24 11.72 -7.17
N GLY A 146 21.75 11.29 -8.34
CA GLY A 146 22.52 10.66 -9.39
C GLY A 146 23.14 9.31 -8.97
N GLY A 147 22.64 8.69 -7.91
CA GLY A 147 23.07 7.40 -7.40
C GLY A 147 22.77 6.24 -8.34
N ILE A 148 21.59 6.27 -8.95
CA ILE A 148 21.16 5.29 -9.96
C ILE A 148 20.57 6.04 -11.16
N LEU A 149 21.28 5.99 -12.28
CA LEU A 149 20.78 6.48 -13.56
C LEU A 149 20.23 5.30 -14.36
N LYS A 150 18.94 5.32 -14.66
CA LYS A 150 18.26 4.30 -15.46
C LYS A 150 18.06 4.79 -16.88
N LYS A 151 18.79 4.20 -17.83
CA LYS A 151 18.60 4.38 -19.27
C LYS A 151 17.65 3.31 -19.79
N ILE A 152 16.48 3.71 -20.27
CA ILE A 152 15.48 2.79 -20.84
C ILE A 152 15.93 2.39 -22.24
N ILE A 153 16.24 1.11 -22.41
CA ILE A 153 16.65 0.50 -23.69
C ILE A 153 15.41 0.02 -24.46
N LYS A 154 14.45 -0.57 -23.75
CA LYS A 154 13.16 -0.99 -24.27
C LYS A 154 12.06 -0.63 -23.28
N GLU A 155 11.06 0.10 -23.75
CA GLU A 155 9.87 0.44 -22.97
C GLU A 155 9.06 -0.82 -22.62
N GLY A 156 8.58 -0.90 -21.38
CA GLY A 156 7.68 -1.97 -20.96
C GLY A 156 6.22 -1.73 -21.31
N GLU A 157 5.41 -2.77 -21.16
CA GLU A 157 3.99 -2.79 -21.45
C GLU A 157 3.13 -2.37 -20.25
N GLY A 158 1.97 -1.78 -20.53
CA GLY A 158 1.03 -1.34 -19.51
C GLY A 158 1.52 -0.11 -18.73
N TRP A 159 0.88 0.14 -17.59
CA TRP A 159 1.17 1.30 -16.72
C TRP A 159 1.57 0.91 -15.30
N ALA A 160 1.28 -0.33 -14.89
CA ALA A 160 1.56 -0.81 -13.55
C ALA A 160 3.05 -1.13 -13.36
N THR A 161 3.54 -0.91 -12.15
CA THR A 161 4.87 -1.29 -11.71
C THR A 161 4.79 -2.10 -10.41
N PRO A 162 5.81 -2.93 -10.09
CA PRO A 162 5.87 -3.67 -8.84
C PRO A 162 5.85 -2.78 -7.59
N LYS A 163 5.19 -3.26 -6.53
CA LYS A 163 5.12 -2.62 -5.21
C LYS A 163 6.14 -3.20 -4.23
N ASP A 164 6.33 -2.55 -3.09
CA ASP A 164 7.35 -2.90 -2.09
C ASP A 164 7.33 -4.35 -1.59
N VAL A 165 6.18 -5.02 -1.68
CA VAL A 165 5.98 -6.40 -1.19
C VAL A 165 5.91 -7.43 -2.31
N ASP A 166 5.85 -6.99 -3.58
CA ASP A 166 5.69 -7.89 -4.71
C ASP A 166 6.94 -8.76 -4.91
N GLU A 167 6.74 -9.94 -5.49
CA GLU A 167 7.83 -10.80 -5.94
C GLU A 167 8.06 -10.59 -7.43
N VAL A 168 9.27 -10.18 -7.81
CA VAL A 168 9.63 -9.89 -9.20
C VAL A 168 10.40 -11.05 -9.81
N LEU A 169 10.21 -11.27 -11.11
CA LEU A 169 11.04 -12.13 -11.94
C LEU A 169 11.84 -11.23 -12.89
N VAL A 170 13.17 -11.27 -12.78
CA VAL A 170 14.07 -10.42 -13.58
C VAL A 170 15.18 -11.23 -14.24
N LYS A 171 15.69 -10.73 -15.37
CA LYS A 171 17.00 -11.13 -15.91
C LYS A 171 17.96 -9.98 -15.76
N TYR A 172 19.23 -10.27 -15.50
CA TYR A 172 20.22 -9.22 -15.39
C TYR A 172 21.62 -9.66 -15.79
N ILE A 173 22.43 -8.68 -16.17
CA ILE A 173 23.88 -8.81 -16.37
C ILE A 173 24.52 -7.59 -15.72
N ALA A 174 25.30 -7.80 -14.66
CA ALA A 174 26.05 -6.76 -13.97
C ALA A 174 27.53 -6.82 -14.39
N SER A 175 28.07 -5.68 -14.81
CA SER A 175 29.44 -5.52 -15.29
C SER A 175 30.11 -4.32 -14.64
N SER A 176 31.40 -4.40 -14.38
CA SER A 176 32.20 -3.25 -13.94
C SER A 176 32.25 -2.16 -15.02
N ALA A 177 32.68 -0.95 -14.64
CA ALA A 177 32.93 0.14 -15.60
C ALA A 177 33.85 -0.25 -16.77
N ASP A 178 34.77 -1.19 -16.55
CA ASP A 178 35.69 -1.70 -17.58
C ASP A 178 35.08 -2.80 -18.48
N GLY A 179 33.78 -3.09 -18.31
CA GLY A 179 33.04 -4.06 -19.11
C GLY A 179 33.18 -5.53 -18.65
N LYS A 180 33.89 -5.79 -17.54
CA LYS A 180 34.00 -7.16 -17.00
C LYS A 180 32.70 -7.55 -16.32
N THR A 181 32.06 -8.62 -16.79
CA THR A 181 30.89 -9.21 -16.13
C THR A 181 31.25 -9.74 -14.74
N LEU A 182 30.45 -9.36 -13.75
CA LEU A 182 30.61 -9.72 -12.34
C LEU A 182 29.58 -10.78 -11.92
N SER A 183 28.34 -10.63 -12.38
CA SER A 183 27.25 -11.58 -12.13
C SER A 183 26.19 -11.46 -13.23
N SER A 184 25.45 -12.54 -13.47
CA SER A 184 24.33 -12.55 -14.42
C SER A 184 23.29 -13.60 -14.05
N SER A 185 22.09 -13.44 -14.57
CA SER A 185 21.01 -14.43 -14.53
C SER A 185 20.22 -14.35 -15.82
N ASP A 186 20.53 -15.27 -16.75
CA ASP A 186 19.87 -15.35 -18.06
C ASP A 186 18.58 -16.19 -18.01
N ASP A 187 18.49 -17.15 -17.10
CA ASP A 187 17.29 -17.97 -16.85
C ASP A 187 16.22 -17.22 -16.05
N GLY A 188 16.60 -16.09 -15.46
CA GLY A 188 15.75 -15.26 -14.61
C GLY A 188 15.82 -15.66 -13.13
N VAL A 189 15.72 -14.66 -12.26
CA VAL A 189 15.70 -14.84 -10.81
C VAL A 189 14.42 -14.24 -10.23
N GLU A 190 13.74 -15.04 -9.39
CA GLU A 190 12.62 -14.56 -8.59
C GLU A 190 13.10 -14.10 -7.22
N PHE A 191 12.67 -12.92 -6.79
CA PHE A 191 12.92 -12.45 -5.43
C PHE A 191 11.83 -11.49 -4.94
N SER A 192 11.69 -11.42 -3.61
CA SER A 192 10.80 -10.49 -2.92
C SER A 192 11.43 -9.10 -2.85
N LEU A 193 10.66 -8.05 -3.16
CA LEU A 193 11.14 -6.66 -3.04
C LEU A 193 11.32 -6.21 -1.58
N LEU A 194 10.83 -6.98 -0.61
CA LEU A 194 11.11 -6.77 0.81
C LEU A 194 12.54 -7.18 1.17
N ASP A 195 12.95 -8.34 0.69
CA ASP A 195 14.26 -8.92 1.01
C ASP A 195 15.35 -8.35 0.10
N GLY A 196 14.96 -7.93 -1.10
CA GLY A 196 15.86 -7.49 -2.15
C GLY A 196 16.66 -8.65 -2.74
N TYR A 197 17.59 -8.33 -3.65
CA TYR A 197 18.45 -9.33 -4.26
C TYR A 197 19.74 -8.71 -4.75
N LEU A 198 20.87 -9.26 -4.27
CA LEU A 198 22.26 -8.99 -4.65
C LEU A 198 22.67 -7.50 -4.63
N TYR A 199 22.11 -6.67 -5.51
CA TYR A 199 22.36 -5.24 -5.60
C TYR A 199 21.10 -4.46 -5.20
N PRO A 200 21.15 -3.62 -4.15
CA PRO A 200 20.02 -2.75 -3.76
C PRO A 200 19.46 -1.88 -4.90
N ALA A 201 20.32 -1.52 -5.87
CA ALA A 201 19.92 -0.81 -7.08
C ALA A 201 18.87 -1.55 -7.92
N MET A 202 18.91 -2.89 -7.98
CA MET A 202 17.90 -3.68 -8.72
C MET A 202 16.52 -3.48 -8.09
N THR A 203 16.40 -3.66 -6.77
CA THR A 203 15.15 -3.47 -6.02
C THR A 203 14.56 -2.07 -6.19
N LYS A 204 15.40 -1.03 -6.21
CA LYS A 204 14.96 0.35 -6.46
C LYS A 204 14.50 0.54 -7.91
N SER A 205 15.25 -0.02 -8.86
CA SER A 205 15.01 0.17 -10.29
C SER A 205 13.73 -0.51 -10.75
N VAL A 206 13.50 -1.78 -10.38
CA VAL A 206 12.31 -2.54 -10.82
C VAL A 206 10.98 -1.91 -10.40
N LYS A 207 10.93 -1.18 -9.28
CA LYS A 207 9.72 -0.43 -8.86
C LYS A 207 9.33 0.70 -9.81
N THR A 208 10.28 1.15 -10.63
CA THR A 208 10.08 2.15 -11.69
C THR A 208 9.91 1.53 -13.07
N MET A 209 10.03 0.20 -13.18
CA MET A 209 10.00 -0.52 -14.44
C MET A 209 8.62 -1.11 -14.70
N ARG A 210 8.23 -1.15 -15.97
CA ARG A 210 7.02 -1.82 -16.45
C ARG A 210 7.33 -3.25 -16.92
N LYS A 211 6.27 -4.05 -17.08
CA LYS A 211 6.42 -5.44 -17.53
C LYS A 211 7.12 -5.50 -18.89
N GLY A 212 8.19 -6.27 -19.02
CA GLY A 212 9.01 -6.40 -20.23
C GLY A 212 9.94 -5.21 -20.52
N GLU A 213 10.06 -4.24 -19.60
CA GLU A 213 11.01 -3.14 -19.73
C GLU A 213 12.45 -3.65 -19.61
N ILE A 214 13.33 -3.18 -20.48
CA ILE A 214 14.77 -3.43 -20.44
C ILE A 214 15.46 -2.09 -20.21
N ALA A 215 16.31 -2.03 -19.20
CA ALA A 215 17.05 -0.84 -18.84
C ALA A 215 18.52 -1.15 -18.58
N GLU A 216 19.37 -0.18 -18.86
CA GLU A 216 20.76 -0.13 -18.44
C GLU A 216 20.85 0.81 -17.23
N LEU A 217 21.42 0.32 -16.13
CA LEU A 217 21.58 1.06 -14.89
C LEU A 217 23.04 1.43 -14.72
N THR A 218 23.33 2.72 -14.56
CA THR A 218 24.62 3.19 -14.07
C THR A 218 24.49 3.46 -12.57
N VAL A 219 25.20 2.69 -11.76
CA VAL A 219 25.03 2.62 -10.31
C VAL A 219 26.30 3.05 -9.59
N LYS A 220 26.18 4.04 -8.70
CA LYS A 220 27.28 4.47 -7.82
C LYS A 220 27.52 3.48 -6.66
N PRO A 221 28.74 3.41 -6.09
CA PRO A 221 29.11 2.48 -5.00
C PRO A 221 28.10 2.33 -3.87
N ALA A 222 27.53 3.44 -3.39
CA ALA A 222 26.56 3.46 -2.30
C ALA A 222 25.28 2.64 -2.55
N TYR A 223 25.00 2.26 -3.80
CA TYR A 223 23.76 1.59 -4.21
C TYR A 223 23.95 0.15 -4.68
N TYR A 224 25.18 -0.38 -4.66
CA TYR A 224 25.46 -1.80 -4.91
C TYR A 224 26.37 -2.46 -3.86
N PHE A 225 26.88 -1.69 -2.88
CA PHE A 225 27.54 -2.24 -1.69
C PHE A 225 26.61 -2.18 -0.47
N ASP A 226 26.43 -3.31 0.18
CA ASP A 226 25.73 -3.48 1.47
C ASP A 226 26.70 -3.72 2.65
N GLY A 227 28.02 -3.64 2.40
CA GLY A 227 29.07 -3.84 3.40
C GLY A 227 29.89 -5.12 3.23
N VAL A 228 29.58 -5.98 2.25
CA VAL A 228 30.38 -7.19 1.94
C VAL A 228 31.24 -6.94 0.68
N GLU A 229 32.57 -7.02 0.82
CA GLU A 229 33.52 -6.84 -0.28
C GLU A 229 33.43 -7.97 -1.32
N ASN A 230 32.57 -7.82 -2.33
CA ASN A 230 32.47 -8.75 -3.46
C ASN A 230 33.58 -8.56 -4.52
N GLY A 231 34.80 -8.21 -4.11
CA GLY A 231 35.96 -8.08 -5.01
C GLY A 231 35.87 -6.94 -6.05
N ILE A 232 34.93 -6.01 -5.89
CA ILE A 232 34.78 -4.81 -6.73
C ILE A 232 35.59 -3.68 -6.08
N GLN A 233 36.41 -2.96 -6.86
CA GLN A 233 37.10 -1.79 -6.32
C GLN A 233 36.07 -0.71 -5.91
N PRO A 234 36.17 -0.13 -4.70
CA PRO A 234 35.10 0.67 -4.08
C PRO A 234 34.74 1.98 -4.79
N ASN A 235 35.43 2.35 -5.88
CA ASN A 235 35.27 3.65 -6.56
C ASN A 235 34.78 3.55 -8.01
N LEU A 236 34.49 2.36 -8.54
CA LEU A 236 34.07 2.21 -9.94
C LEU A 236 32.56 2.00 -10.05
N ASN A 237 31.89 2.83 -10.85
CA ASN A 237 30.46 2.63 -11.12
C ASN A 237 30.19 1.24 -11.69
N LEU A 238 29.06 0.66 -11.30
CA LEU A 238 28.56 -0.61 -11.80
C LEU A 238 27.56 -0.35 -12.92
N THR A 239 27.64 -1.13 -14.00
CA THR A 239 26.64 -1.13 -15.07
C THR A 239 25.79 -2.39 -14.96
N ILE A 240 24.46 -2.27 -14.89
CA ILE A 240 23.54 -3.42 -14.84
C ILE A 240 22.56 -3.33 -15.99
N HIS A 241 22.61 -4.28 -16.92
CA HIS A 241 21.50 -4.52 -17.84
C HIS A 241 20.43 -5.33 -17.10
N LEU A 242 19.22 -4.80 -17.01
CA LEU A 242 18.13 -5.35 -16.21
C LEU A 242 16.86 -5.44 -17.06
N GLU A 243 16.23 -6.61 -17.06
CA GLU A 243 14.93 -6.86 -17.68
C GLU A 243 13.92 -7.26 -16.59
N LEU A 244 12.81 -6.53 -16.49
CA LEU A 244 11.68 -6.92 -15.64
C LEU A 244 10.73 -7.82 -16.43
N ILE A 245 10.77 -9.13 -16.23
CA ILE A 245 9.94 -10.07 -17.00
C ILE A 245 8.48 -10.01 -16.54
N SER A 246 8.27 -10.17 -15.24
CA SER A 246 6.94 -10.17 -14.62
C SER A 246 7.05 -10.02 -13.11
N TRP A 247 5.92 -9.93 -12.42
CA TRP A 247 5.87 -9.98 -10.96
C TRP A 247 4.58 -10.63 -10.49
N LYS A 248 4.63 -11.21 -9.28
CA LYS A 248 3.49 -11.76 -8.56
C LYS A 248 3.05 -10.71 -7.55
N ILE A 249 1.76 -10.38 -7.59
CA ILE A 249 1.18 -9.35 -6.71
C ILE A 249 1.09 -9.92 -5.30
N VAL A 250 1.69 -9.22 -4.35
CA VAL A 250 1.59 -9.52 -2.92
C VAL A 250 0.89 -8.37 -2.22
N VAL A 251 0.03 -8.70 -1.25
CA VAL A 251 -0.69 -7.73 -0.44
C VAL A 251 -0.27 -7.92 1.01
N ASP A 252 0.25 -6.86 1.62
CA ASP A 252 0.37 -6.76 3.06
C ASP A 252 -1.03 -6.54 3.64
N VAL A 253 -1.60 -7.59 4.22
CA VAL A 253 -2.99 -7.63 4.68
C VAL A 253 -3.16 -6.80 5.95
N THR A 254 -2.13 -6.80 6.80
CA THR A 254 -2.17 -6.20 8.14
C THR A 254 -1.41 -4.87 8.23
N GLY A 255 -0.54 -4.57 7.26
CA GLY A 255 0.26 -3.34 7.19
C GLY A 255 1.56 -3.41 8.00
N ASP A 256 1.79 -4.51 8.73
CA ASP A 256 2.99 -4.79 9.51
C ASP A 256 3.88 -5.86 8.85
N LYS A 257 3.55 -6.28 7.61
CA LYS A 257 4.23 -7.31 6.82
C LYS A 257 4.20 -8.72 7.43
N LYS A 258 3.37 -8.96 8.45
CA LYS A 258 3.26 -10.27 9.13
C LYS A 258 2.21 -11.18 8.52
N VAL A 259 1.27 -10.63 7.75
CA VAL A 259 0.28 -11.38 6.98
C VAL A 259 0.37 -10.95 5.52
N LEU A 260 0.97 -11.79 4.70
CA LEU A 260 1.19 -11.51 3.28
C LEU A 260 0.31 -12.42 2.43
N LYS A 261 -0.48 -11.84 1.53
CA LYS A 261 -1.29 -12.58 0.55
C LYS A 261 -0.69 -12.42 -0.84
N LYS A 262 -0.12 -13.51 -1.36
CA LYS A 262 0.37 -13.62 -2.73
C LYS A 262 -0.74 -14.10 -3.66
N LEU A 263 -1.08 -13.31 -4.66
CA LEU A 263 -2.10 -13.63 -5.65
C LEU A 263 -1.58 -14.71 -6.62
N ILE A 264 -2.33 -15.81 -6.75
CA ILE A 264 -2.08 -16.87 -7.75
C ILE A 264 -3.01 -16.71 -8.94
N LYS A 265 -4.30 -16.46 -8.68
CA LYS A 265 -5.31 -16.23 -9.71
C LYS A 265 -6.25 -15.12 -9.28
N ALA A 266 -6.46 -14.14 -10.16
CA ALA A 266 -7.40 -13.05 -9.92
C ALA A 266 -8.84 -13.56 -9.85
N GLY A 267 -9.58 -13.11 -8.83
CA GLY A 267 -11.01 -13.32 -8.74
C GLY A 267 -11.83 -12.34 -9.60
N GLU A 268 -13.11 -12.64 -9.75
CA GLU A 268 -14.08 -11.85 -10.49
C GLU A 268 -14.82 -10.84 -9.62
N GLY A 269 -15.44 -9.85 -10.27
CA GLY A 269 -16.19 -8.80 -9.60
C GLY A 269 -15.32 -7.77 -8.86
N TYR A 270 -15.98 -6.84 -8.17
CA TYR A 270 -15.34 -5.77 -7.40
C TYR A 270 -15.55 -5.93 -5.89
N ASP A 271 -16.59 -6.65 -5.50
CA ASP A 271 -16.92 -6.86 -4.10
C ASP A 271 -15.93 -7.81 -3.42
N ARG A 272 -15.80 -7.60 -2.12
CA ARG A 272 -15.03 -8.42 -1.20
C ARG A 272 -15.87 -8.69 0.04
N PRO A 273 -15.63 -9.81 0.75
CA PRO A 273 -16.20 -10.03 2.07
C PRO A 273 -15.83 -8.91 3.04
N ASN A 274 -16.68 -8.70 4.05
CA ASN A 274 -16.42 -7.81 5.19
C ASN A 274 -16.65 -8.57 6.51
N GLU A 275 -16.40 -7.91 7.64
CA GLU A 275 -16.66 -8.47 8.97
C GLU A 275 -18.12 -8.95 9.08
N GLY A 276 -18.33 -10.22 9.42
CA GLY A 276 -19.67 -10.83 9.48
C GLY A 276 -20.18 -11.44 8.17
N SER A 277 -19.46 -11.31 7.05
CA SER A 277 -19.82 -12.00 5.81
C SER A 277 -19.74 -13.51 5.97
N LEU A 278 -20.67 -14.23 5.34
CA LEU A 278 -20.61 -15.68 5.19
C LEU A 278 -19.74 -16.00 3.97
N VAL A 279 -18.63 -16.70 4.14
CA VAL A 279 -17.68 -17.04 3.09
C VAL A 279 -17.63 -18.54 2.87
N LYS A 280 -17.36 -18.93 1.62
CA LYS A 280 -17.14 -20.31 1.19
C LYS A 280 -15.74 -20.44 0.64
N VAL A 281 -14.90 -21.24 1.29
CA VAL A 281 -13.48 -21.35 0.97
C VAL A 281 -13.03 -22.80 0.80
N VAL A 282 -11.99 -22.98 0.00
CA VAL A 282 -11.20 -24.21 -0.08
C VAL A 282 -9.78 -23.85 0.31
N TYR A 283 -9.18 -24.55 1.27
CA TYR A 283 -7.80 -24.27 1.64
C TYR A 283 -7.01 -25.46 2.15
N ILE A 284 -5.68 -25.33 2.04
CA ILE A 284 -4.68 -26.26 2.57
C ILE A 284 -3.67 -25.45 3.41
N GLY A 285 -3.59 -25.75 4.70
CA GLY A 285 -2.60 -25.18 5.62
C GLY A 285 -1.33 -26.03 5.66
N LYS A 286 -0.18 -25.40 5.42
CA LYS A 286 1.17 -26.01 5.36
C LYS A 286 2.15 -25.27 6.26
N LEU A 287 3.09 -26.02 6.84
CA LEU A 287 4.30 -25.46 7.45
C LEU A 287 5.31 -25.07 6.35
N GLN A 288 6.37 -24.35 6.73
CA GLN A 288 7.42 -23.92 5.79
C GLN A 288 8.14 -25.07 5.08
N ASP A 289 8.24 -26.23 5.73
CA ASP A 289 8.82 -27.46 5.14
C ASP A 289 7.88 -28.17 4.16
N GLY A 290 6.66 -27.65 3.96
CA GLY A 290 5.63 -28.22 3.11
C GLY A 290 4.70 -29.20 3.83
N THR A 291 4.93 -29.51 5.10
CA THR A 291 4.09 -30.42 5.89
C THR A 291 2.67 -29.86 6.02
N VAL A 292 1.68 -30.61 5.56
CA VAL A 292 0.27 -30.20 5.61
C VAL A 292 -0.32 -30.54 6.98
N PHE A 293 -0.82 -29.53 7.70
CA PHE A 293 -1.46 -29.71 9.01
C PHE A 293 -2.99 -29.59 8.96
N GLU A 294 -3.54 -28.99 7.89
CA GLU A 294 -4.98 -28.83 7.74
C GLU A 294 -5.42 -28.79 6.27
N ARG A 295 -6.62 -29.35 6.00
CA ARG A 295 -7.33 -29.20 4.73
C ARG A 295 -8.82 -28.98 5.02
N LYS A 296 -9.44 -28.02 4.32
CA LYS A 296 -10.87 -27.72 4.44
C LYS A 296 -11.48 -27.45 3.07
N GLY A 297 -12.75 -27.85 2.89
CA GLY A 297 -13.49 -27.65 1.65
C GLY A 297 -12.84 -28.40 0.48
N LEU A 298 -12.63 -29.71 0.62
CA LEU A 298 -11.77 -30.51 -0.28
C LEU A 298 -12.23 -30.56 -1.75
N SER A 299 -13.36 -29.94 -2.10
CA SER A 299 -13.83 -29.78 -3.48
C SER A 299 -14.67 -28.49 -3.60
N ASP A 300 -14.79 -27.96 -4.83
CA ASP A 300 -15.68 -26.83 -5.13
C ASP A 300 -17.17 -27.16 -4.90
N GLU A 301 -17.51 -28.46 -4.85
CA GLU A 301 -18.89 -28.94 -4.63
C GLU A 301 -19.29 -28.90 -3.15
N ASP A 302 -18.33 -28.97 -2.23
CA ASP A 302 -18.54 -28.88 -0.78
C ASP A 302 -17.48 -27.97 -0.13
N PRO A 303 -17.57 -26.65 -0.39
CA PRO A 303 -16.63 -25.69 0.18
C PRO A 303 -16.87 -25.52 1.68
N PHE A 304 -15.81 -25.20 2.40
CA PHE A 304 -15.93 -24.93 3.83
C PHE A 304 -16.56 -23.55 4.06
N GLU A 305 -17.70 -23.52 4.76
CA GLU A 305 -18.51 -22.33 4.96
C GLU A 305 -18.43 -21.81 6.39
N TYR A 306 -18.17 -20.50 6.54
CA TYR A 306 -18.08 -19.86 7.86
C TYR A 306 -18.25 -18.34 7.82
N VAL A 307 -18.35 -17.71 8.99
CA VAL A 307 -18.52 -16.25 9.13
C VAL A 307 -17.21 -15.56 9.48
N CYS A 308 -16.79 -14.56 8.69
CA CYS A 308 -15.53 -13.84 8.89
C CYS A 308 -15.46 -13.11 10.25
N LEU A 309 -14.31 -13.23 10.92
CA LEU A 309 -13.96 -12.64 12.22
C LEU A 309 -14.88 -13.07 13.38
N GLU A 310 -15.41 -14.29 13.32
CA GLU A 310 -16.22 -14.85 14.41
C GLU A 310 -15.51 -15.95 15.22
N GLY A 311 -14.17 -15.99 15.16
CA GLY A 311 -13.34 -16.81 16.04
C GLY A 311 -13.25 -18.29 15.64
N GLN A 312 -13.57 -18.61 14.39
CA GLN A 312 -13.38 -19.96 13.84
C GLN A 312 -11.96 -20.19 13.29
N PHE A 313 -11.26 -19.11 12.91
CA PHE A 313 -9.94 -19.14 12.27
C PHE A 313 -8.93 -18.23 12.94
N ASN A 314 -7.68 -18.41 12.50
CA ASN A 314 -6.63 -17.44 12.68
C ASN A 314 -7.07 -16.10 12.09
N GLU A 315 -6.99 -15.04 12.88
CA GLU A 315 -7.40 -13.69 12.48
C GLU A 315 -6.66 -13.22 11.22
N GLY A 316 -5.39 -13.58 11.06
CA GLY A 316 -4.62 -13.30 9.85
C GLY A 316 -5.23 -13.91 8.59
N LEU A 317 -5.72 -15.16 8.66
CA LEU A 317 -6.36 -15.82 7.52
C LEU A 317 -7.71 -15.17 7.19
N ASP A 318 -8.51 -14.85 8.21
CA ASP A 318 -9.78 -14.13 8.03
C ASP A 318 -9.58 -12.77 7.39
N ARG A 319 -8.59 -12.01 7.88
CA ARG A 319 -8.22 -10.72 7.29
C ARG A 319 -7.77 -10.87 5.84
N ALA A 320 -7.01 -11.91 5.53
CA ALA A 320 -6.57 -12.17 4.15
C ALA A 320 -7.76 -12.45 3.23
N ILE A 321 -8.71 -13.29 3.65
CA ILE A 321 -9.91 -13.64 2.90
C ILE A 321 -10.79 -12.43 2.62
N MET A 322 -10.92 -11.50 3.57
CA MET A 322 -11.65 -10.24 3.35
C MET A 322 -11.00 -9.31 2.31
N THR A 323 -9.74 -9.55 1.92
CA THR A 323 -9.11 -8.85 0.79
C THR A 323 -9.32 -9.53 -0.57
N MET A 324 -9.85 -10.75 -0.58
CA MET A 324 -10.03 -11.57 -1.77
C MET A 324 -11.34 -11.27 -2.50
N ARG A 325 -11.35 -11.55 -3.80
CA ARG A 325 -12.54 -11.54 -4.67
C ARG A 325 -13.08 -12.95 -4.87
N LYS A 326 -14.33 -13.04 -5.34
CA LYS A 326 -14.95 -14.33 -5.69
C LYS A 326 -14.09 -15.06 -6.74
N GLY A 327 -13.82 -16.34 -6.53
CA GLY A 327 -12.96 -17.16 -7.38
C GLY A 327 -11.46 -16.87 -7.29
N GLU A 328 -11.01 -15.95 -6.43
CA GLU A 328 -9.59 -15.64 -6.23
C GLU A 328 -8.86 -16.81 -5.58
N GLU A 329 -7.67 -17.13 -6.09
CA GLU A 329 -6.75 -18.12 -5.51
C GLU A 329 -5.48 -17.41 -5.06
N ALA A 330 -5.01 -17.70 -3.85
CA ALA A 330 -3.88 -17.03 -3.23
C ALA A 330 -3.09 -17.97 -2.32
N ILE A 331 -1.82 -17.61 -2.07
CA ILE A 331 -1.02 -18.15 -0.99
C ILE A 331 -0.97 -17.08 0.11
N VAL A 332 -1.42 -17.42 1.32
CA VAL A 332 -1.39 -16.53 2.48
C VAL A 332 -0.32 -17.02 3.45
N THR A 333 0.65 -16.16 3.72
CA THR A 333 1.75 -16.38 4.64
C THR A 333 1.46 -15.64 5.93
N ILE A 334 1.45 -16.34 7.07
CA ILE A 334 1.07 -15.78 8.37
C ILE A 334 2.18 -16.05 9.40
N SER A 335 2.68 -14.98 10.03
CA SER A 335 3.60 -15.04 11.17
C SER A 335 2.95 -15.60 12.43
N SER A 336 3.74 -16.27 13.28
CA SER A 336 3.32 -16.81 14.57
C SER A 336 2.70 -15.79 15.53
N ASP A 337 3.03 -14.51 15.36
CA ASP A 337 2.43 -13.39 16.10
C ASP A 337 0.89 -13.27 15.92
N TYR A 338 0.32 -13.91 14.91
CA TYR A 338 -1.12 -13.90 14.65
C TYR A 338 -1.83 -15.18 15.11
N PHE A 339 -1.14 -16.07 15.84
CA PHE A 339 -1.70 -17.36 16.25
C PHE A 339 -2.43 -17.31 17.61
N HIS A 340 -2.39 -16.17 18.31
CA HIS A 340 -2.80 -16.02 19.72
C HIS A 340 -4.27 -16.33 20.05
N ASP A 341 -5.17 -16.32 19.05
CA ASP A 341 -6.63 -16.41 19.27
C ASP A 341 -7.23 -17.78 18.93
N CYS A 342 -6.46 -18.70 18.37
CA CYS A 342 -6.96 -20.02 18.02
C CYS A 342 -6.56 -21.05 19.06
N GLN A 343 -7.37 -22.08 19.23
CA GLN A 343 -6.90 -23.33 19.81
C GLN A 343 -5.85 -23.91 18.87
N VAL A 344 -4.63 -23.42 19.00
CA VAL A 344 -3.47 -23.86 18.23
C VAL A 344 -3.28 -25.33 18.59
N LYS A 345 -3.61 -26.23 17.65
CA LYS A 345 -3.22 -27.65 17.76
C LYS A 345 -1.71 -27.69 18.02
N ASP A 346 -1.25 -28.57 18.90
CA ASP A 346 0.16 -28.70 19.33
C ASP A 346 1.20 -28.64 18.19
N VAL A 347 0.80 -29.00 16.97
CA VAL A 347 1.59 -28.97 15.72
C VAL A 347 2.07 -27.56 15.30
N LEU A 348 1.37 -26.49 15.70
CA LEU A 348 1.65 -25.11 15.29
C LEU A 348 2.49 -24.32 16.31
N ALA A 349 2.77 -24.91 17.48
CA ALA A 349 3.47 -24.22 18.57
C ALA A 349 4.97 -23.98 18.32
N THR A 350 5.56 -24.65 17.34
CA THR A 350 6.99 -24.55 17.00
C THR A 350 7.26 -23.88 15.65
N ALA A 351 6.23 -23.43 14.95
CA ALA A 351 6.36 -22.85 13.61
C ALA A 351 6.34 -21.33 13.68
N ASP A 352 7.39 -20.69 13.16
CA ASP A 352 7.47 -19.22 13.09
C ASP A 352 6.50 -18.64 12.04
N LEU A 353 6.13 -19.45 11.05
CA LEU A 353 5.34 -19.02 9.91
C LEU A 353 4.59 -20.20 9.28
N VAL A 354 3.36 -19.94 8.84
CA VAL A 354 2.53 -20.91 8.13
C VAL A 354 2.02 -20.36 6.81
N LEU A 355 1.81 -21.27 5.86
CA LEU A 355 1.30 -20.97 4.54
C LEU A 355 -0.09 -21.59 4.35
N TYR A 356 -1.00 -20.83 3.79
CA TYR A 356 -2.32 -21.30 3.36
C TYR A 356 -2.45 -21.12 1.86
N GLU A 357 -2.59 -22.22 1.14
CA GLU A 357 -3.10 -22.21 -0.24
C GLU A 357 -4.61 -22.13 -0.16
N ILE A 358 -5.20 -21.01 -0.60
CA ILE A 358 -6.63 -20.73 -0.41
C ILE A 358 -7.31 -20.25 -1.69
N LYS A 359 -8.55 -20.71 -1.87
CA LYS A 359 -9.50 -20.24 -2.88
C LYS A 359 -10.75 -19.71 -2.20
N LEU A 360 -11.14 -18.47 -2.50
CA LEU A 360 -12.44 -17.93 -2.12
C LEU A 360 -13.47 -18.34 -3.18
N VAL A 361 -14.28 -19.36 -2.90
CA VAL A 361 -15.26 -19.89 -3.85
C VAL A 361 -16.42 -18.93 -4.03
N ASP A 362 -17.01 -18.48 -2.92
CA ASP A 362 -18.12 -17.52 -2.94
C ASP A 362 -18.25 -16.79 -1.59
N PHE A 363 -19.05 -15.73 -1.54
CA PHE A 363 -19.42 -15.08 -0.29
C PHE A 363 -20.75 -14.35 -0.35
N ASN A 364 -21.44 -14.30 0.79
CA ASN A 364 -22.57 -13.42 1.02
C ASN A 364 -22.11 -12.26 1.91
N LYS A 365 -22.04 -11.08 1.31
CA LYS A 365 -21.55 -9.87 1.97
C LYS A 365 -22.53 -9.41 3.06
N GLU A 366 -22.02 -9.21 4.26
CA GLU A 366 -22.83 -8.69 5.36
C GLU A 366 -23.24 -7.24 5.09
N LYS A 367 -24.51 -6.93 5.34
CA LYS A 367 -25.05 -5.58 5.18
C LYS A 367 -24.37 -4.68 6.22
N PRO A 368 -23.67 -3.61 5.82
CA PRO A 368 -23.04 -2.73 6.79
C PRO A 368 -24.10 -1.97 7.59
N PHE A 369 -23.81 -1.65 8.86
CA PHE A 369 -24.76 -1.05 9.79
C PHE A 369 -25.38 0.27 9.29
N TRP A 370 -24.67 1.06 8.48
CA TRP A 370 -25.20 2.32 7.92
C TRP A 370 -26.23 2.12 6.80
N LYS A 371 -26.31 0.92 6.20
CA LYS A 371 -27.37 0.55 5.26
C LYS A 371 -28.60 -0.03 5.95
N MET A 372 -28.52 -0.31 7.24
CA MET A 372 -29.62 -0.88 8.01
C MET A 372 -30.58 0.20 8.51
N ASP A 373 -31.87 -0.10 8.51
CA ASP A 373 -32.86 0.73 9.19
C ASP A 373 -32.78 0.57 10.73
N THR A 374 -33.54 1.38 11.47
CA THR A 374 -33.50 1.37 12.94
C THR A 374 -33.94 0.02 13.52
N LYS A 375 -34.94 -0.63 12.94
CA LYS A 375 -35.46 -1.91 13.41
C LYS A 375 -34.45 -3.03 13.16
N GLU A 376 -33.89 -3.09 11.96
CA GLU A 376 -32.82 -4.02 11.58
C GLU A 376 -31.61 -3.89 12.52
N LYS A 377 -31.22 -2.67 12.91
CA LYS A 377 -30.12 -2.43 13.86
C LYS A 377 -30.41 -2.98 15.24
N VAL A 378 -31.62 -2.76 15.76
CA VAL A 378 -32.03 -3.25 17.08
C VAL A 378 -32.11 -4.78 17.09
N GLU A 379 -32.67 -5.39 16.06
CA GLU A 379 -32.74 -6.85 15.88
C GLU A 379 -31.34 -7.47 15.73
N ALA A 380 -30.45 -6.87 14.94
CA ALA A 380 -29.07 -7.31 14.80
C ALA A 380 -28.30 -7.23 16.13
N CYS A 381 -28.47 -6.13 16.88
CA CYS A 381 -27.89 -5.98 18.21
C CYS A 381 -28.35 -7.10 19.17
N ASP A 382 -29.65 -7.37 19.22
CA ASP A 382 -30.21 -8.42 20.09
C ASP A 382 -29.72 -9.81 19.69
N LYS A 383 -29.64 -10.11 18.39
CA LYS A 383 -29.08 -11.36 17.85
C LYS A 383 -27.62 -11.55 18.28
N ILE A 384 -26.76 -10.57 18.02
CA ILE A 384 -25.32 -10.65 18.36
C ILE A 384 -25.12 -10.76 19.87
N LYS A 385 -25.92 -10.04 20.68
CA LYS A 385 -25.93 -10.18 22.14
C LYS A 385 -26.30 -11.59 22.57
N LYS A 386 -27.30 -12.22 21.94
CA LYS A 386 -27.68 -13.61 22.22
C LYS A 386 -26.55 -14.58 21.88
N ASP A 387 -25.85 -14.39 20.76
CA ASP A 387 -24.67 -15.19 20.41
C ASP A 387 -23.56 -15.04 21.47
N GLY A 388 -23.33 -13.82 21.95
CA GLY A 388 -22.42 -13.55 23.07
C GLY A 388 -22.82 -14.30 24.35
N ASN A 389 -24.12 -14.42 24.64
CA ASN A 389 -24.61 -15.18 25.78
C ASN A 389 -24.34 -16.69 25.63
N VAL A 390 -24.41 -17.24 24.41
CA VAL A 390 -24.07 -18.63 24.13
C VAL A 390 -22.58 -18.85 24.39
N LEU A 391 -21.71 -18.02 23.83
CA LEU A 391 -20.26 -18.10 24.05
C LEU A 391 -19.87 -17.94 25.53
N PHE A 392 -20.56 -17.07 26.26
CA PHE A 392 -20.36 -16.91 27.69
C PHE A 392 -20.66 -18.20 28.47
N LYS A 393 -21.75 -18.90 28.10
CA LYS A 393 -22.11 -20.20 28.71
C LYS A 393 -21.12 -21.30 28.37
N GLU A 394 -20.51 -21.24 27.19
CA GLU A 394 -19.42 -22.15 26.77
C GLU A 394 -18.07 -21.84 27.45
N GLY A 395 -17.98 -20.78 28.27
CA GLY A 395 -16.73 -20.37 28.92
C GLY A 395 -15.76 -19.61 28.01
N LYS A 396 -16.15 -19.28 26.77
CA LYS A 396 -15.34 -18.52 25.81
C LYS A 396 -15.48 -17.01 26.05
N PHE A 397 -14.96 -16.55 27.19
CA PHE A 397 -15.19 -15.18 27.69
C PHE A 397 -14.64 -14.08 26.77
N GLN A 398 -13.47 -14.28 26.16
CA GLN A 398 -12.90 -13.30 25.21
C GLN A 398 -13.76 -13.17 23.95
N CYS A 399 -14.19 -14.29 23.35
CA CYS A 399 -15.08 -14.28 22.19
C CYS A 399 -16.44 -13.63 22.53
N ALA A 400 -16.99 -13.93 23.72
CA ALA A 400 -18.22 -13.30 24.20
C ALA A 400 -18.07 -11.77 24.35
N SER A 401 -16.96 -11.30 24.94
CA SER A 401 -16.62 -9.87 25.06
C SER A 401 -16.68 -9.16 23.70
N ARG A 402 -16.01 -9.72 22.69
CA ARG A 402 -15.99 -9.18 21.32
C ARG A 402 -17.39 -9.10 20.71
N LYS A 403 -18.26 -10.09 20.95
CA LYS A 403 -19.65 -10.07 20.48
C LYS A 403 -20.45 -8.93 21.14
N TYR A 404 -20.33 -8.71 22.44
CA TYR A 404 -21.03 -7.58 23.09
C TYR A 404 -20.53 -6.23 22.59
N GLU A 405 -19.23 -6.08 22.34
CA GLU A 405 -18.66 -4.87 21.74
C GLU A 405 -19.17 -4.65 20.31
N LYS A 406 -19.24 -5.71 19.50
CA LYS A 406 -19.83 -5.67 18.16
C LYS A 406 -21.30 -5.29 18.22
N ALA A 407 -22.08 -5.86 19.12
CA ALA A 407 -23.50 -5.55 19.29
C ALA A 407 -23.74 -4.07 19.60
N LEU A 408 -22.89 -3.46 20.43
CA LEU A 408 -22.99 -2.05 20.81
C LEU A 408 -22.79 -1.08 19.62
N LYS A 409 -21.99 -1.46 18.62
CA LYS A 409 -21.76 -0.63 17.41
C LYS A 409 -23.06 -0.36 16.64
N PHE A 410 -24.00 -1.31 16.62
CA PHE A 410 -25.27 -1.18 15.88
C PHE A 410 -26.21 -0.14 16.49
N ILE A 411 -26.08 0.11 17.79
CA ILE A 411 -26.96 1.00 18.57
C ILE A 411 -26.24 2.22 19.15
N GLN A 412 -24.99 2.47 18.74
CA GLN A 412 -24.19 3.59 19.23
C GLN A 412 -24.71 4.95 18.73
N PHE A 413 -25.12 5.02 17.46
CA PHE A 413 -25.60 6.24 16.82
C PHE A 413 -27.12 6.17 16.68
N ASP A 414 -27.84 6.76 17.63
CA ASP A 414 -29.30 6.68 17.77
C ASP A 414 -30.05 7.96 17.34
N HIS A 415 -29.40 8.84 16.58
CA HIS A 415 -29.99 10.11 16.14
C HIS A 415 -31.30 9.95 15.35
N SER A 416 -31.46 8.82 14.66
CA SER A 416 -32.66 8.49 13.87
C SER A 416 -33.72 7.68 14.65
N PHE A 417 -33.52 7.42 15.94
CA PHE A 417 -34.40 6.55 16.72
C PHE A 417 -35.53 7.38 17.33
N ASN A 418 -36.76 6.86 17.27
CA ASN A 418 -37.90 7.41 18.00
C ASN A 418 -37.81 7.13 19.51
N SER A 419 -38.76 7.62 20.32
CA SER A 419 -38.73 7.47 21.78
C SER A 419 -38.71 6.00 22.23
N ASP A 420 -39.48 5.15 21.56
CA ASP A 420 -39.67 3.75 21.94
C ASP A 420 -38.45 2.92 21.53
N GLU A 421 -37.91 3.18 20.35
CA GLU A 421 -36.67 2.61 19.85
C GLU A 421 -35.47 3.02 20.71
N LYS A 422 -35.42 4.27 21.19
CA LYS A 422 -34.40 4.72 22.16
C LYS A 422 -34.50 3.97 23.47
N CYS A 423 -35.72 3.74 23.98
CA CYS A 423 -35.93 2.96 25.20
C CYS A 423 -35.45 1.51 25.05
N GLN A 424 -35.82 0.85 23.95
CA GLN A 424 -35.38 -0.51 23.63
C GLN A 424 -33.86 -0.60 23.45
N SER A 425 -33.28 0.33 22.67
CA SER A 425 -31.84 0.47 22.45
C SER A 425 -31.08 0.66 23.76
N ASN A 426 -31.56 1.55 24.64
CA ASN A 426 -30.97 1.78 25.95
C ASN A 426 -30.96 0.50 26.80
N THR A 427 -32.07 -0.24 26.81
CA THR A 427 -32.17 -1.50 27.55
C THR A 427 -31.18 -2.54 27.03
N LEU A 428 -31.06 -2.68 25.70
CA LEU A 428 -30.05 -3.54 25.07
C LEU A 428 -28.62 -3.09 25.38
N ARG A 429 -28.36 -1.77 25.37
CA ARG A 429 -27.06 -1.19 25.66
C ARG A 429 -26.59 -1.52 27.08
N LEU A 430 -27.45 -1.30 28.07
CA LEU A 430 -27.17 -1.62 29.47
C LEU A 430 -26.95 -3.13 29.66
N SER A 431 -27.74 -3.96 28.99
CA SER A 431 -27.54 -5.42 29.01
C SER A 431 -26.19 -5.83 28.42
N CYS A 432 -25.75 -5.22 27.32
CA CYS A 432 -24.46 -5.52 26.70
C CYS A 432 -23.31 -5.07 27.60
N TYR A 433 -23.37 -3.88 28.19
CA TYR A 433 -22.35 -3.41 29.14
C TYR A 433 -22.25 -4.31 30.37
N LEU A 434 -23.38 -4.70 30.96
CA LEU A 434 -23.40 -5.63 32.09
C LEU A 434 -22.76 -6.97 31.71
N ASN A 435 -23.19 -7.58 30.59
CA ASN A 435 -22.68 -8.88 30.18
C ASN A 435 -21.19 -8.83 29.79
N ASN A 436 -20.74 -7.74 29.14
CA ASN A 436 -19.34 -7.55 28.84
C ASN A 436 -18.51 -7.34 30.12
N ALA A 437 -19.00 -6.57 31.09
CA ALA A 437 -18.33 -6.43 32.39
C ALA A 437 -18.15 -7.78 33.10
N ALA A 438 -19.13 -8.68 33.00
CA ALA A 438 -18.98 -10.04 33.50
C ALA A 438 -17.88 -10.83 32.76
N CYS A 439 -17.74 -10.66 31.44
CA CYS A 439 -16.64 -11.25 30.67
C CYS A 439 -15.29 -10.71 31.14
N LYS A 440 -15.15 -9.38 31.24
CA LYS A 440 -13.92 -8.71 31.67
C LYS A 440 -13.46 -9.14 33.07
N LEU A 441 -14.40 -9.32 34.00
CA LEU A 441 -14.11 -9.89 35.33
C LEU A 441 -13.57 -11.32 35.26
N LYS A 442 -14.08 -12.16 34.35
CA LYS A 442 -13.62 -13.55 34.16
C LYS A 442 -12.25 -13.62 33.48
N ILE A 443 -11.95 -12.65 32.60
CA ILE A 443 -10.66 -12.55 31.89
C ILE A 443 -9.56 -11.97 32.78
N GLY A 444 -9.91 -11.19 33.82
CA GLY A 444 -8.96 -10.49 34.69
C GLY A 444 -8.74 -9.02 34.32
N GLU A 445 -9.44 -8.51 33.32
CA GLU A 445 -9.42 -7.10 32.90
C GLU A 445 -10.30 -6.25 33.84
N HIS A 446 -9.86 -6.12 35.09
CA HIS A 446 -10.65 -5.49 36.15
C HIS A 446 -10.90 -3.99 35.92
N GLN A 447 -9.95 -3.27 35.33
CA GLN A 447 -10.13 -1.84 35.02
C GLN A 447 -11.20 -1.61 33.94
N GLU A 448 -11.25 -2.45 32.90
CA GLU A 448 -12.29 -2.33 31.87
C GLU A 448 -13.66 -2.75 32.40
N ALA A 449 -13.71 -3.78 33.25
CA ALA A 449 -14.93 -4.17 33.94
C ALA A 449 -15.53 -3.02 34.77
N SER A 450 -14.70 -2.26 35.49
CA SER A 450 -15.18 -1.13 36.30
C SER A 450 -15.72 0.02 35.44
N LYS A 451 -15.03 0.36 34.34
CA LYS A 451 -15.50 1.35 33.36
C LYS A 451 -16.86 0.99 32.76
N LEU A 452 -17.04 -0.27 32.34
CA LEU A 452 -18.31 -0.75 31.79
C LEU A 452 -19.45 -0.70 32.81
N CYS A 453 -19.17 -1.03 34.09
CA CYS A 453 -20.18 -0.91 35.14
C CYS A 453 -20.53 0.55 35.47
N SER A 454 -19.55 1.46 35.44
CA SER A 454 -19.81 2.90 35.62
C SER A 454 -20.77 3.44 34.55
N LYS A 455 -20.57 3.04 33.28
CA LYS A 455 -21.52 3.39 32.20
C LYS A 455 -22.94 2.89 32.46
N VAL A 456 -23.12 1.77 33.17
CA VAL A 456 -24.47 1.30 33.53
C VAL A 456 -25.05 2.13 34.67
N ILE A 457 -24.23 2.44 35.67
CA ILE A 457 -24.62 3.20 36.88
C ILE A 457 -24.96 4.66 36.56
N GLU A 458 -24.34 5.25 35.53
CA GLU A 458 -24.70 6.59 35.02
C GLU A 458 -26.16 6.68 34.57
N TYR A 459 -26.71 5.58 34.03
CA TYR A 459 -28.11 5.52 33.56
C TYR A 459 -29.05 4.90 34.59
N ASP A 460 -28.59 3.88 35.31
CA ASP A 460 -29.32 3.18 36.36
C ASP A 460 -28.48 3.12 37.65
N PRO A 461 -28.52 4.19 38.47
CA PRO A 461 -27.69 4.28 39.68
C PRO A 461 -27.98 3.23 40.74
N CYS A 462 -29.13 2.55 40.64
CA CYS A 462 -29.59 1.52 41.57
C CYS A 462 -29.39 0.10 41.01
N ASN A 463 -28.67 -0.06 39.91
CA ASN A 463 -28.41 -1.38 39.32
C ASN A 463 -27.50 -2.23 40.21
N VAL A 464 -28.10 -3.12 41.01
CA VAL A 464 -27.39 -3.98 41.97
C VAL A 464 -26.31 -4.84 41.27
N LYS A 465 -26.56 -5.34 40.06
CA LYS A 465 -25.59 -6.13 39.30
C LYS A 465 -24.37 -5.32 38.88
N ALA A 466 -24.57 -4.07 38.45
CA ALA A 466 -23.48 -3.18 38.08
C ALA A 466 -22.65 -2.79 39.31
N LEU A 467 -23.31 -2.39 40.41
CA LEU A 467 -22.65 -2.05 41.68
C LEU A 467 -21.81 -3.22 42.19
N PHE A 468 -22.39 -4.43 42.23
CA PHE A 468 -21.71 -5.63 42.66
C PHE A 468 -20.50 -5.97 41.78
N ARG A 469 -20.63 -5.94 40.45
CA ARG A 469 -19.53 -6.23 39.51
C ARG A 469 -18.43 -5.17 39.55
N ARG A 470 -18.79 -3.89 39.73
CA ARG A 470 -17.82 -2.80 39.88
C ARG A 470 -17.03 -2.93 41.19
N ALA A 471 -17.70 -3.28 42.28
CA ALA A 471 -17.05 -3.62 43.54
C ALA A 471 -16.09 -4.82 43.41
N GLN A 472 -16.47 -5.88 42.67
CA GLN A 472 -15.56 -7.00 42.36
C GLN A 472 -14.29 -6.53 41.66
N ALA A 473 -14.43 -5.65 40.66
CA ALA A 473 -13.29 -5.08 39.96
C ALA A 473 -12.41 -4.24 40.90
N TYR A 474 -13.00 -3.34 41.69
CA TYR A 474 -12.28 -2.51 42.65
C TYR A 474 -11.52 -3.31 43.71
N LEU A 475 -12.14 -4.37 44.24
CA LEU A 475 -11.48 -5.30 45.18
C LEU A 475 -10.26 -6.02 44.58
N ARG A 476 -10.24 -6.23 43.26
CA ARG A 476 -9.11 -6.87 42.56
C ARG A 476 -7.99 -5.89 42.23
N ILE A 477 -8.30 -4.63 41.99
CA ILE A 477 -7.31 -3.55 41.79
C ILE A 477 -6.92 -2.83 43.10
N ASN A 478 -7.34 -3.33 44.25
CA ASN A 478 -7.09 -2.80 45.60
C ASN A 478 -7.62 -1.38 45.86
N GLU A 479 -8.66 -0.96 45.15
CA GLU A 479 -9.38 0.30 45.37
C GLU A 479 -10.48 0.09 46.43
N LEU A 480 -10.06 -0.15 47.69
CA LEU A 480 -10.94 -0.64 48.75
C LEU A 480 -12.05 0.37 49.12
N GLU A 481 -11.76 1.67 49.13
CA GLU A 481 -12.75 2.71 49.44
C GLU A 481 -13.86 2.76 48.40
N LYS A 482 -13.51 2.71 47.11
CA LYS A 482 -14.49 2.69 46.01
C LYS A 482 -15.33 1.41 46.04
N ALA A 483 -14.73 0.28 46.37
CA ALA A 483 -15.45 -0.98 46.57
C ALA A 483 -16.45 -0.88 47.73
N GLU A 484 -16.08 -0.24 48.84
CA GLU A 484 -16.96 -0.06 50.00
C GLU A 484 -18.21 0.74 49.66
N ILE A 485 -18.06 1.84 48.91
CA ILE A 485 -19.16 2.67 48.44
C ILE A 485 -20.16 1.84 47.63
N ASP A 486 -19.66 1.08 46.65
CA ASP A 486 -20.51 0.28 45.76
C ASP A 486 -21.22 -0.87 46.50
N ILE A 487 -20.53 -1.53 47.44
CA ILE A 487 -21.11 -2.64 48.22
C ILE A 487 -22.19 -2.11 49.18
N THR A 488 -21.92 -0.99 49.86
CA THR A 488 -22.88 -0.38 50.79
C THR A 488 -24.14 0.05 50.04
N LYS A 489 -23.98 0.71 48.89
CA LYS A 489 -25.09 1.10 48.03
C LYS A 489 -25.89 -0.11 47.52
N ALA A 490 -25.22 -1.20 47.15
CA ALA A 490 -25.91 -2.43 46.74
C ALA A 490 -26.75 -3.05 47.87
N LEU A 491 -26.25 -3.00 49.12
CA LEU A 491 -26.98 -3.48 50.30
C LEU A 491 -28.15 -2.57 50.69
N GLU A 492 -28.04 -1.26 50.45
CA GLU A 492 -29.15 -0.31 50.64
C GLU A 492 -30.30 -0.55 49.66
N VAL A 493 -29.96 -0.81 48.38
CA VAL A 493 -30.96 -1.04 47.34
C VAL A 493 -31.67 -2.40 47.50
N ASP A 494 -30.94 -3.46 47.84
CA ASP A 494 -31.51 -4.80 48.03
C ASP A 494 -30.97 -5.48 49.31
N PRO A 495 -31.52 -5.19 50.49
CA PRO A 495 -31.05 -5.73 51.77
C PRO A 495 -31.23 -7.26 51.91
N ASN A 496 -32.20 -7.82 51.19
CA ASN A 496 -32.69 -9.19 51.39
C ASN A 496 -32.14 -10.20 50.37
N ASN A 497 -31.81 -9.79 49.14
CA ASN A 497 -31.37 -10.69 48.06
C ASN A 497 -29.84 -10.80 47.90
N SER A 498 -29.09 -10.41 48.93
CA SER A 498 -27.69 -9.99 48.78
C SER A 498 -26.68 -10.87 49.53
N ARG A 499 -26.83 -12.21 49.48
CA ARG A 499 -25.88 -13.13 50.13
C ARG A 499 -24.45 -12.93 49.64
N ASP A 500 -24.28 -12.83 48.33
CA ASP A 500 -22.96 -12.66 47.70
C ASP A 500 -22.36 -11.28 48.00
N VAL A 501 -23.21 -10.24 48.05
CA VAL A 501 -22.79 -8.88 48.44
C VAL A 501 -22.33 -8.84 49.90
N LYS A 502 -23.04 -9.52 50.81
CA LYS A 502 -22.65 -9.64 52.23
C LYS A 502 -21.33 -10.39 52.40
N LEU A 503 -21.12 -11.46 51.63
CA LEU A 503 -19.85 -12.20 51.59
C LEU A 503 -18.70 -11.30 51.13
N MET A 504 -18.93 -10.51 50.07
CA MET A 504 -17.96 -9.56 49.56
C MET A 504 -17.66 -8.44 50.54
N TYR A 505 -18.67 -7.93 51.25
CA TYR A 505 -18.45 -6.94 52.30
C TYR A 505 -17.54 -7.48 53.42
N LYS A 506 -17.73 -8.75 53.79
CA LYS A 506 -16.83 -9.43 54.75
C LYS A 506 -15.40 -9.57 54.19
N GLU A 507 -15.25 -9.92 52.92
CA GLU A 507 -13.94 -9.97 52.24
C GLU A 507 -13.25 -8.61 52.25
N LEU A 508 -13.98 -7.55 51.90
CA LEU A 508 -13.50 -6.17 51.94
C LEU A 508 -12.99 -5.80 53.34
N LYS A 509 -13.79 -6.06 54.39
CA LYS A 509 -13.43 -5.72 55.78
C LYS A 509 -12.18 -6.47 56.25
N ASN A 510 -12.03 -7.73 55.85
CA ASN A 510 -10.83 -8.50 56.13
C ASN A 510 -9.60 -7.90 55.42
N LYS A 511 -9.72 -7.53 54.14
CA LYS A 511 -8.65 -6.88 53.38
C LYS A 511 -8.25 -5.52 53.98
N GLN A 512 -9.23 -4.69 54.35
CA GLN A 512 -8.97 -3.41 55.02
C GLN A 512 -8.17 -3.63 56.32
N LYS A 513 -8.58 -4.60 57.15
CA LYS A 513 -7.86 -4.94 58.37
C LYS A 513 -6.42 -5.39 58.12
N GLN A 514 -6.20 -6.26 57.12
CA GLN A 514 -4.87 -6.72 56.74
C GLN A 514 -4.00 -5.56 56.25
N TYR A 515 -4.56 -4.65 55.45
CA TYR A 515 -3.85 -3.49 54.94
C TYR A 515 -3.42 -2.55 56.08
N THR A 516 -4.33 -2.23 57.01
CA THR A 516 -4.00 -1.42 58.20
C THR A 516 -2.93 -2.09 59.07
N GLN A 517 -2.99 -3.41 59.27
CA GLN A 517 -1.95 -4.14 60.00
C GLN A 517 -0.59 -4.04 59.32
N HIS A 518 -0.56 -4.18 57.99
CA HIS A 518 0.65 -4.08 57.20
C HIS A 518 1.25 -2.65 57.21
N GLU A 519 0.40 -1.61 57.15
CA GLU A 519 0.86 -0.22 57.30
C GLU A 519 1.50 0.04 58.65
N VAL A 520 0.89 -0.47 59.74
CA VAL A 520 1.46 -0.38 61.09
C VAL A 520 2.82 -1.08 61.17
N GLU A 521 2.95 -2.28 60.59
CA GLU A 521 4.23 -3.02 60.54
C GLU A 521 5.32 -2.29 59.74
N ILE A 522 4.97 -1.77 58.56
CA ILE A 522 5.88 -0.98 57.71
C ILE A 522 6.33 0.28 58.47
N PHE A 523 5.40 1.01 59.08
CA PHE A 523 5.71 2.23 59.81
C PHE A 523 6.59 1.95 61.04
N SER A 524 6.30 0.89 61.79
CA SER A 524 7.13 0.44 62.91
C SER A 524 8.54 0.04 62.45
N THR A 525 8.66 -0.64 61.31
CA THR A 525 9.95 -1.03 60.73
C THR A 525 10.74 0.20 60.27
N MET A 526 10.10 1.16 59.62
CA MET A 526 10.75 2.41 59.21
C MET A 526 11.26 3.22 60.41
N LEU A 527 10.44 3.37 61.46
CA LEU A 527 10.85 4.04 62.70
C LEU A 527 12.06 3.34 63.36
N SER A 528 12.07 2.00 63.38
CA SER A 528 13.17 1.23 63.96
C SER A 528 14.50 1.32 63.19
N ARG A 529 14.47 1.74 61.92
CA ARG A 529 15.68 1.95 61.09
C ARG A 529 16.17 3.40 61.10
N LEU A 530 15.35 4.33 61.61
CA LEU A 530 15.69 5.75 61.78
C LEU A 530 16.23 6.07 63.17
N ALA A 531 15.96 5.20 64.15
CA ALA A 531 16.58 5.16 65.47
C ALA A 531 17.90 4.37 65.42
#